data_AF-A0A328S1Y8-F1
#
_entry.id   AF-A0A328S1Y8-F1
#
_cell.length_a   1.000
_cell.length_b   1.000
_cell.length_c   1.000
_cell.angle_alpha   90.00
_cell.angle_beta   90.00
_cell.angle_gamma   90.00
#
_symmetry.space_group_name_H-M   'P 1'
#
loop_
_entity.id
_entity.type
_entity.pdbx_description
1 polymer ?
#
loop_
_entity_poly.entity_id
_entity_poly.type
_entity_poly.pdbx_seq_one_letter_code
_entity_poly.pdbx_strand_id
1 'polypeptide(L)'
;MEETQTRKEARTVTTDITRIINTVYLNGDNCSYTYRLPEKINNETYILQINATGVYLNSHYQMTYSKPIYNIEYQREKIILKGGDVYEFINNNNTIEINSLS
;
A
#
# COMPACT_ATOMS: atom_id res chain seq x y z
N MET A 1 -16.32 2.34 -20.14
CA MET A 1 -16.90 1.87 -18.85
C MET A 1 -15.85 1.19 -17.97
N GLU A 2 -14.95 0.37 -18.53
CA GLU A 2 -13.84 -0.27 -17.79
C GLU A 2 -12.91 0.71 -17.07
N GLU A 3 -12.50 1.80 -17.73
CA GLU A 3 -11.54 2.75 -17.14
C GLU A 3 -12.03 3.38 -15.81
N THR A 4 -13.34 3.55 -15.66
CA THR A 4 -13.97 4.07 -14.43
C THR A 4 -13.97 3.04 -13.31
N GLN A 5 -14.05 1.75 -13.64
CA GLN A 5 -14.07 0.66 -12.68
C GLN A 5 -12.68 0.37 -12.13
N THR A 6 -11.66 0.31 -13.00
CA THR A 6 -10.25 0.18 -12.63
C THR A 6 -9.80 1.32 -11.71
N ARG A 7 -10.25 2.56 -11.97
CA ARG A 7 -9.98 3.74 -11.11
C ARG A 7 -10.53 3.56 -9.69
N LYS A 8 -11.74 3.02 -9.57
CA LYS A 8 -12.38 2.79 -8.26
C LYS A 8 -11.63 1.71 -7.49
N GLU A 9 -11.25 0.62 -8.15
CA GLU A 9 -10.50 -0.48 -7.54
C GLU A 9 -9.12 -0.02 -7.05
N ALA A 10 -8.36 0.72 -7.87
CA ALA A 10 -7.05 1.27 -7.48
C ALA A 10 -7.17 2.20 -6.26
N ARG A 11 -8.25 3.01 -6.21
CA ARG A 11 -8.53 3.88 -5.06
C ARG A 11 -8.89 3.08 -3.80
N THR A 12 -9.64 1.99 -3.93
CA THR A 12 -9.94 1.08 -2.81
C THR A 12 -8.65 0.47 -2.26
N VAL A 13 -7.79 -0.09 -3.12
CA VAL A 13 -6.51 -0.69 -2.71
C VAL A 13 -5.63 0.34 -1.99
N THR A 14 -5.52 1.55 -2.53
CA THR A 14 -4.75 2.63 -1.89
C THR A 14 -5.30 3.00 -0.51
N THR A 15 -6.62 3.06 -0.39
CA THR A 15 -7.30 3.35 0.87
C THR A 15 -7.05 2.24 1.89
N ASP A 16 -7.13 0.98 1.47
CA ASP A 16 -6.86 -0.18 2.32
C ASP A 16 -5.41 -0.20 2.79
N ILE A 17 -4.44 -0.06 1.89
CA ILE A 17 -3.02 0.00 2.22
C ILE A 17 -2.75 1.14 3.20
N THR A 18 -3.35 2.32 2.98
CA THR A 18 -3.21 3.45 3.91
C THR A 18 -3.77 3.13 5.30
N ARG A 19 -4.93 2.50 5.36
CA ARG A 19 -5.53 2.07 6.63
C ARG A 19 -4.64 1.08 7.35
N ILE A 20 -4.10 0.09 6.63
CA ILE A 20 -3.16 -0.90 7.19
C ILE A 20 -1.93 -0.23 7.77
N ILE A 21 -1.30 0.65 6.99
CA ILE A 21 -0.12 1.41 7.41
C ILE A 21 -0.42 2.22 8.69
N ASN A 22 -1.56 2.93 8.72
CA ASN A 22 -1.98 3.66 9.91
C ASN A 22 -2.19 2.72 11.12
N THR A 23 -2.85 1.58 10.92
CA THR A 23 -3.11 0.61 12.00
C THR A 23 -1.81 0.03 12.55
N VAL A 24 -0.91 -0.42 11.68
CA VAL A 24 0.37 -1.02 12.06
C VAL A 24 1.26 -0.01 12.76
N TYR A 25 1.30 1.24 12.27
CA TYR A 25 2.03 2.32 12.94
C TYR A 25 1.45 2.65 14.33
N LEU A 26 0.12 2.80 14.44
CA LEU A 26 -0.56 3.17 15.68
C LEU A 26 -0.46 2.11 16.78
N ASN A 27 -0.45 0.84 16.40
CA ASN A 27 -0.35 -0.26 17.35
C ASN A 27 1.08 -0.47 17.89
N GLY A 28 2.06 0.27 17.37
CA GLY A 28 3.43 0.27 17.85
C GLY A 28 4.30 -0.84 17.26
N ASP A 29 5.53 -0.91 17.76
CA ASP A 29 6.56 -1.79 17.23
C ASP A 29 6.18 -3.27 17.28
N ASN A 30 6.63 -4.02 16.27
CA ASN A 30 6.33 -5.43 16.00
C ASN A 30 4.85 -5.72 15.69
N CYS A 31 4.00 -4.71 15.56
CA CYS A 31 2.68 -4.92 14.98
C CYS A 31 2.86 -5.27 13.50
N SER A 32 2.20 -6.34 13.04
CA SER A 32 2.13 -6.66 11.63
C SER A 32 0.69 -6.92 11.18
N TYR A 33 0.45 -6.70 9.90
CA TYR A 33 -0.83 -6.96 9.26
C TYR A 33 -0.58 -7.50 7.85
N THR A 34 -1.27 -8.58 7.51
CA THR A 34 -1.16 -9.18 6.18
C THR A 34 -2.31 -8.73 5.29
N TYR A 35 -2.00 -8.48 4.02
CA TYR A 35 -2.99 -8.07 3.03
C TYR A 35 -2.73 -8.78 1.71
N ARG A 36 -3.78 -9.46 1.22
CA ARG A 36 -3.78 -10.06 -0.12
C ARG A 36 -4.23 -9.01 -1.11
N LEU A 37 -3.37 -8.67 -2.07
CA LEU A 37 -3.73 -7.78 -3.15
C LEU A 37 -4.77 -8.45 -4.06
N PRO A 38 -5.79 -7.72 -4.53
CA PRO A 38 -6.74 -8.24 -5.51
C PRO A 38 -6.00 -8.74 -6.77
N GLU A 39 -6.43 -9.90 -7.30
CA GLU A 39 -5.83 -10.48 -8.52
C GLU A 39 -5.97 -9.57 -9.74
N LYS A 40 -7.08 -8.83 -9.82
CA LYS A 40 -7.51 -8.14 -11.04
C LYS A 40 -7.73 -6.66 -10.78
N ILE A 41 -6.64 -5.90 -10.80
CA ILE A 41 -6.67 -4.56 -11.40
C ILE A 41 -5.78 -4.71 -12.64
N ASN A 42 -6.39 -5.17 -13.74
CA ASN A 42 -5.78 -5.34 -15.06
C ASN A 42 -4.56 -6.31 -15.19
N ASN A 43 -4.31 -7.25 -14.26
CA ASN A 43 -3.13 -8.15 -14.29
C ASN A 43 -1.77 -7.39 -14.26
N GLU A 44 -1.73 -6.18 -13.70
CA GLU A 44 -0.55 -5.33 -13.76
C GLU A 44 0.16 -5.17 -12.41
N THR A 45 1.42 -4.74 -12.47
CA THR A 45 2.26 -4.44 -11.31
C THR A 45 1.90 -3.09 -10.72
N TYR A 46 1.73 -3.01 -9.41
CA TYR A 46 1.53 -1.76 -8.70
C TYR A 46 2.88 -1.21 -8.26
N ILE A 47 3.09 0.09 -8.45
CA ILE A 47 4.23 0.78 -7.84
C ILE A 47 3.70 1.51 -6.61
N LEU A 48 3.94 0.92 -5.45
CA LEU A 48 3.66 1.54 -4.16
C LEU A 48 4.84 2.42 -3.78
N GLN A 49 4.55 3.68 -3.47
CA GLN A 49 5.53 4.60 -2.91
C GLN A 49 4.96 5.17 -1.63
N ILE A 50 5.74 5.13 -0.56
CA ILE A 50 5.34 5.66 0.73
C ILE A 50 6.41 6.62 1.21
N ASN A 51 5.97 7.79 1.69
CA ASN A 51 6.85 8.82 2.21
C ASN A 51 6.12 9.64 3.27
N ALA A 52 6.82 10.62 3.84
CA ALA A 52 6.28 11.51 4.86
C ALA A 52 5.04 12.30 4.42
N THR A 53 4.80 12.49 3.11
CA THR A 53 3.63 13.21 2.58
C THR A 53 2.47 12.29 2.22
N GLY A 54 2.71 11.00 2.02
CA GLY A 54 1.68 9.97 2.08
C GLY A 54 1.94 8.69 1.32
N VAL A 55 0.84 7.96 1.07
CA VAL A 55 0.81 6.68 0.37
C VAL A 55 0.36 6.94 -1.07
N TYR A 56 1.19 6.54 -2.01
CA TYR A 56 0.97 6.70 -3.44
C TYR A 56 0.95 5.32 -4.08
N LEU A 57 -0.12 5.00 -4.80
CA LEU A 57 -0.20 3.79 -5.59
C LEU A 57 -0.32 4.20 -7.06
N ASN A 58 0.63 3.76 -7.87
CA ASN A 58 0.56 3.90 -9.32
C ASN A 58 0.18 2.54 -9.92
N SER A 59 -1.00 2.50 -10.55
CA SER A 59 -1.47 1.38 -11.37
C SER A 59 -1.86 1.90 -12.74
N HIS A 60 -1.23 1.41 -13.81
CA HIS A 60 -1.59 1.75 -15.20
C HIS A 60 -1.80 3.25 -15.48
N TYR A 61 -0.76 4.07 -15.32
CA TYR A 61 -0.79 5.54 -15.53
C TYR A 61 -1.74 6.33 -14.61
N GLN A 62 -2.36 5.67 -13.63
CA GLN A 62 -3.24 6.30 -12.67
C GLN A 62 -2.55 6.33 -11.31
N MET A 63 -2.17 7.54 -10.90
CA MET A 63 -1.63 7.79 -9.58
C MET A 63 -2.78 8.07 -8.63
N THR A 64 -2.91 7.23 -7.62
CA THR A 64 -3.84 7.42 -6.51
C THR A 64 -3.05 7.77 -5.26
N TYR A 65 -3.64 8.62 -4.43
CA TYR A 65 -3.00 9.19 -3.26
C TYR A 65 -3.95 9.09 -2.07
N SER A 66 -3.38 8.78 -0.92
CA SER A 66 -4.07 8.86 0.35
C SER A 66 -3.10 9.35 1.41
N LYS A 67 -3.58 10.26 2.25
CA LYS A 67 -2.79 10.88 3.30
C LYS A 67 -2.83 9.98 4.55
N PRO A 68 -1.68 9.48 5.05
CA PRO A 68 -1.63 8.86 6.36
C PRO A 68 -1.94 9.90 7.44
N ILE A 69 -2.48 9.44 8.56
CA ILE A 69 -2.96 10.34 9.64
C ILE A 69 -1.75 11.01 10.34
N TYR A 70 -0.57 10.39 10.28
CA TYR A 70 0.63 10.82 10.99
C TYR A 70 1.83 11.00 10.06
N ASN A 71 2.82 11.78 10.50
CA ASN A 71 4.14 11.82 9.87
C ASN A 71 4.83 10.49 10.18
N ILE A 72 4.66 9.51 9.30
CA ILE A 72 5.29 8.21 9.43
C ILE A 72 6.72 8.34 8.90
N GLU A 73 7.69 7.94 9.71
CA GLU A 73 9.07 7.77 9.23
C GLU A 73 9.10 6.55 8.32
N TYR A 74 9.41 6.79 7.05
CA TYR A 74 9.56 5.74 6.04
C TYR A 74 10.95 5.83 5.45
N GLN A 75 11.56 4.67 5.23
CA GLN A 75 12.58 4.59 4.20
C GLN A 75 11.91 4.87 2.85
N ARG A 76 12.49 5.76 2.06
CA ARG A 76 11.96 6.13 0.74
C ARG A 76 12.11 4.96 -0.22
N GLU A 77 11.16 4.03 -0.16
CA GLU A 77 11.17 2.85 -1.00
C GLU A 77 10.05 2.91 -2.03
N LYS A 78 10.42 2.60 -3.27
CA LYS A 78 9.46 2.25 -4.32
C LYS A 78 9.38 0.74 -4.33
N ILE A 79 8.20 0.21 -4.05
CA ILE A 79 7.97 -1.22 -3.93
C ILE A 79 7.06 -1.65 -5.07
N ILE A 80 7.49 -2.69 -5.79
CA ILE A 80 6.71 -3.28 -6.87
C ILE A 80 5.87 -4.40 -6.26
N LEU A 81 4.55 -4.24 -6.31
CA LEU A 81 3.60 -5.24 -5.83
C LEU A 81 2.92 -5.94 -6.99
N LYS A 82 2.70 -7.25 -6.86
CA LYS A 82 2.00 -8.09 -7.84
C LYS A 82 0.57 -8.34 -7.35
N GLY A 83 -0.40 -8.21 -8.25
CA GLY A 83 -1.78 -8.62 -7.96
C GLY A 83 -1.86 -10.09 -7.59
N GLY A 84 -2.68 -10.43 -6.61
CA GLY A 84 -2.85 -11.80 -6.11
C GLY A 84 -1.87 -12.22 -5.01
N ASP A 85 -0.71 -11.55 -4.89
CA ASP A 85 0.29 -11.83 -3.86
C ASP A 85 -0.17 -11.34 -2.48
N VAL A 86 0.43 -11.93 -1.43
CA VAL A 86 0.21 -11.54 -0.04
C VAL A 86 1.42 -10.78 0.46
N TYR A 87 1.16 -9.64 1.10
CA TYR A 87 2.18 -8.79 1.69
C TYR A 87 1.96 -8.64 3.18
N GLU A 88 3.03 -8.70 3.96
CA GLU A 88 3.06 -8.30 5.36
C GLU A 88 3.52 -6.84 5.47
N PHE A 89 2.76 -6.05 6.20
CA PHE A 89 3.13 -4.69 6.61
C PHE A 89 3.48 -4.77 8.09
N ILE A 90 4.71 -4.44 8.45
CA ILE A 90 5.19 -4.52 9.84
C ILE A 90 5.78 -3.18 10.28
N ASN A 91 5.48 -2.76 11.50
CA ASN A 91 6.15 -1.62 12.14
C ASN A 91 7.40 -2.11 12.86
N ASN A 92 8.57 -1.73 12.38
CA ASN A 92 9.86 -2.03 12.97
C ASN A 92 10.54 -0.72 13.38
N ASN A 93 10.51 -0.40 14.68
CA ASN A 93 11.09 0.82 15.25
C ASN A 93 10.57 2.09 14.56
N ASN A 94 9.24 2.25 14.47
CA ASN A 94 8.55 3.33 13.76
C ASN A 94 8.81 3.40 12.24
N THR A 95 9.50 2.42 11.66
CA THR A 95 9.66 2.27 10.21
C THR A 95 8.74 1.17 9.73
N ILE A 96 7.94 1.42 8.70
CA ILE A 96 7.12 0.36 8.12
C ILE A 96 7.94 -0.39 7.07
N GLU A 97 8.03 -1.69 7.24
CA GLU A 97 8.60 -2.62 6.26
C GLU A 97 7.47 -3.38 5.57
N ILE A 98 7.68 -3.74 4.30
CA ILE A 98 6.70 -4.49 3.51
C ILE A 98 7.38 -5.72 2.92
N ASN A 99 6.95 -6.90 3.34
CA ASN A 99 7.54 -8.18 2.96
C ASN A 99 6.57 -8.99 2.10
N SER A 100 7.06 -9.57 1.00
CA SER A 100 6.30 -10.51 0.19
C SER A 100 6.25 -11.87 0.89
N LEU A 101 5.06 -12.44 1.05
CA LEU A 101 4.83 -13.77 1.66
C LEU A 101 4.52 -14.86 0.61
N SER A 102 4.77 -14.56 -0.66
CA SER A 102 4.50 -15.42 -1.83
C SER A 102 5.12 -16.81 -1.73
#